data_AF-A0A9P0GDF6-F1
#
_entry.id   AF-A0A9P0GDF6-F1
#
_cell.length_a   1.000
_cell.length_b   1.000
_cell.length_c   1.000
_cell.angle_alpha   90.00
_cell.angle_beta   90.00
_cell.angle_gamma   90.00
#
_symmetry.space_group_name_H-M   'P 1'
#
loop_
_entity.id
_entity.type
_entity.pdbx_description
1 polymer ?
#
loop_
_entity_poly.entity_id
_entity_poly.type
_entity_poly.pdbx_seq_one_letter_code
_entity_poly.pdbx_strand_id
1 'polypeptide(L)'
;MRNSRLHEDLCSIYGDTIVKKILVGKQYSRAVRCHTLVLAAIVKHIFNVAKVNDDFKSATEDLRSEFYEMPGSMDDLVKSDEFKNSVEAIENIFEKIENNNSTCKLWITYCRMVFLPKDFIFAEKSGNWDLRVSTLEKIITFFHSTGNFNYAKSVQIYVQDFKDLPQYMDPDEYKVFTKQGYCRRVKKFFSGIFIDQTIEQTLMKRSKLKGGLFERGVTPSGIPENLSNDFGAIFMDDATPPPKTTPHGDPRVPSRESKAINEFALPENESGAIFMKTP
;
A
#
# COMPACT_ATOMS: atom_id res chain seq x y z
N MET A 1 14.01 14.27 15.74
CA MET A 1 13.32 13.33 16.67
C MET A 1 14.26 12.60 17.63
N ARG A 2 15.58 12.49 17.39
CA ARG A 2 16.47 11.98 18.45
C ARG A 2 16.40 12.93 19.65
N ASN A 3 16.29 12.37 20.86
CA ASN A 3 16.18 13.10 22.13
C ASN A 3 14.90 13.95 22.28
N SER A 4 13.81 13.61 21.60
CA SER A 4 12.49 14.19 21.91
C SER A 4 11.77 13.39 22.98
N ARG A 5 10.86 14.03 23.73
CA ARG A 5 9.97 13.33 24.68
C ARG A 5 9.19 12.19 24.01
N LEU A 6 8.73 12.41 22.77
CA LEU A 6 8.08 11.35 21.98
C LEU A 6 9.01 10.14 21.75
N HIS A 7 10.31 10.35 21.53
CA HIS A 7 11.26 9.25 21.40
C HIS A 7 11.37 8.46 22.71
N GLU A 8 11.46 9.15 23.85
CA GLU A 8 11.52 8.53 25.18
C GLU A 8 10.26 7.72 25.49
N ASP A 9 9.08 8.30 25.23
CA ASP A 9 7.79 7.64 25.41
C ASP A 9 7.70 6.37 24.55
N LEU A 10 8.11 6.45 23.28
CA LEU A 10 8.14 5.28 22.40
C LEU A 10 9.16 4.24 22.85
N CYS A 11 10.29 4.65 23.42
CA CYS A 11 11.31 3.74 23.94
C CYS A 11 10.78 2.94 25.14
N SER A 12 9.88 3.51 25.94
CA SER A 12 9.25 2.77 27.04
C SER A 12 8.39 1.59 26.58
N ILE A 13 7.82 1.67 25.37
CA ILE A 13 6.91 0.64 24.81
C ILE A 13 7.68 -0.39 23.97
N TYR A 14 8.60 0.08 23.11
CA TYR A 14 9.24 -0.77 22.10
C TYR A 14 10.72 -1.04 22.37
N GLY A 15 11.36 -0.28 23.27
CA GLY A 15 12.81 -0.29 23.45
C GLY A 15 13.57 0.52 22.39
N ASP A 16 14.66 1.17 22.81
CA ASP A 16 15.42 2.14 22.01
C ASP A 16 15.92 1.59 20.66
N THR A 17 16.41 0.34 20.64
CA THR A 17 16.89 -0.29 19.39
C THR A 17 15.78 -0.44 18.35
N ILE A 18 14.56 -0.74 18.79
CA ILE A 18 13.40 -0.92 17.90
C ILE A 18 12.89 0.45 17.45
N VAL A 19 12.80 1.43 18.34
CA VAL A 19 12.38 2.80 18.00
C VAL A 19 13.29 3.40 16.95
N LYS A 20 14.62 3.25 17.08
CA LYS A 20 15.58 3.68 16.04
C LYS A 20 15.29 3.06 14.68
N LYS A 21 14.90 1.79 14.63
CA LYS A 21 14.54 1.11 13.37
C LYS A 21 13.18 1.56 12.82
N ILE A 22 12.21 1.84 13.70
CA ILE A 22 10.89 2.38 13.35
C ILE A 22 11.04 3.76 12.71
N LEU A 23 11.79 4.68 13.35
CA LEU A 23 11.95 6.06 12.89
C LEU A 23 12.70 6.17 11.57
N VAL A 24 13.53 5.18 11.22
CA VAL A 24 14.23 5.10 9.92
C VAL A 24 13.42 4.30 8.88
N GLY A 25 12.23 3.79 9.24
CA GLY A 25 11.36 3.03 8.33
C GLY A 25 11.81 1.59 8.05
N LYS A 26 12.84 1.08 8.75
CA LYS A 26 13.34 -0.31 8.56
C LYS A 26 12.42 -1.39 9.14
N GLN A 27 11.42 -1.00 9.94
CA GLN A 27 10.43 -1.91 10.50
C GLN A 27 9.02 -1.38 10.20
N TYR A 28 8.60 -1.51 8.95
CA TYR A 28 7.33 -0.97 8.44
C TYR A 28 6.12 -1.37 9.31
N SER A 29 5.89 -2.66 9.56
CA SER A 29 4.73 -3.13 10.33
C SER A 29 4.67 -2.55 11.75
N ARG A 30 5.83 -2.46 12.41
CA ARG A 30 5.94 -1.86 13.75
C ARG A 30 5.79 -0.35 13.68
N ALA A 31 6.29 0.30 12.64
CA ALA A 31 6.13 1.74 12.44
C ALA A 31 4.65 2.11 12.27
N VAL A 32 3.91 1.39 11.42
CA VAL A 32 2.46 1.59 11.24
C VAL A 32 1.73 1.48 12.57
N ARG A 33 1.99 0.42 13.35
CA ARG A 33 1.38 0.23 14.66
C ARG A 33 1.76 1.35 15.64
N CYS A 34 3.04 1.67 15.72
CA CYS A 34 3.59 2.70 16.59
C CYS A 34 2.95 4.06 16.33
N HIS A 35 2.98 4.53 15.08
CA HIS A 35 2.40 5.83 14.70
C HIS A 35 0.87 5.85 14.85
N THR A 36 0.19 4.71 14.64
CA THR A 36 -1.26 4.59 14.89
C THR A 36 -1.60 4.75 16.38
N LEU A 37 -0.78 4.20 17.29
CA LEU A 37 -0.97 4.38 18.73
C LEU A 37 -0.77 5.83 19.16
N VAL A 38 0.28 6.48 18.63
CA VAL A 38 0.54 7.90 18.89
C VAL A 38 -0.61 8.76 18.37
N LEU A 39 -1.10 8.50 17.16
CA LEU A 39 -2.27 9.16 16.59
C LEU A 39 -3.50 9.02 17.50
N ALA A 40 -3.82 7.80 17.95
CA ALA A 40 -4.95 7.55 18.84
C ALA A 40 -4.82 8.32 20.17
N ALA A 41 -3.62 8.38 20.75
CA ALA A 41 -3.37 9.15 21.96
C ALA A 41 -3.58 10.66 21.75
N ILE A 42 -3.07 11.21 20.64
CA ILE A 42 -3.22 12.63 20.30
C ILE A 42 -4.70 12.97 20.04
N VAL A 43 -5.41 12.18 19.23
CA VAL A 43 -6.83 12.42 18.92
C VAL A 43 -7.69 12.36 20.19
N LYS A 44 -7.44 11.39 21.08
CA LYS A 44 -8.11 11.32 22.38
C LYS A 44 -7.86 12.58 23.21
N HIS A 45 -6.63 13.07 23.23
CA HIS A 45 -6.30 14.30 23.93
C HIS A 45 -6.98 15.53 23.31
N ILE A 46 -6.99 15.62 21.98
CA ILE A 46 -7.69 16.67 21.22
C ILE A 46 -9.18 16.70 21.58
N PHE A 47 -9.87 15.56 21.57
CA PHE A 47 -11.29 15.50 21.89
C PHE A 47 -11.59 15.92 23.33
N ASN A 48 -10.69 15.59 24.27
CA ASN A 48 -10.81 16.06 25.66
C ASN A 48 -10.65 17.58 25.76
N VAL A 49 -9.67 18.16 25.06
CA VAL A 49 -9.42 19.62 25.06
C VAL A 49 -10.56 20.38 24.35
N ALA A 50 -11.06 19.84 23.25
CA ALA A 50 -12.18 20.41 22.50
C ALA A 50 -13.54 20.26 23.22
N LYS A 51 -13.59 19.55 24.35
CA LYS A 51 -14.83 19.25 25.10
C LYS A 51 -15.93 18.70 24.19
N VAL A 52 -15.56 17.77 23.32
CA VAL A 52 -16.51 17.09 22.42
C VAL A 52 -17.62 16.47 23.28
N ASN A 53 -18.88 16.79 22.94
CA ASN A 53 -20.04 16.34 23.71
C ASN A 53 -20.18 14.82 23.66
N ASP A 54 -20.91 14.28 24.64
CA ASP A 54 -21.12 12.84 24.71
C ASP A 54 -22.02 12.33 23.57
N ASP A 55 -22.87 13.18 22.99
CA ASP A 55 -23.69 12.83 21.82
C ASP A 55 -22.83 12.56 20.57
N PHE A 56 -21.76 13.34 20.36
CA PHE A 56 -20.82 13.07 19.27
C PHE A 56 -20.05 11.77 19.53
N LYS A 57 -19.67 11.50 20.77
CA LYS A 57 -18.99 10.25 21.14
C LYS A 57 -19.91 9.04 20.91
N SER A 58 -21.18 9.11 21.32
CA SER A 58 -22.15 8.04 21.08
C SER A 58 -22.37 7.83 19.58
N ALA A 59 -22.56 8.90 18.81
CA ALA A 59 -22.70 8.80 17.35
C ALA A 59 -21.49 8.12 16.69
N THR A 60 -20.26 8.42 17.14
CA THR A 60 -19.06 7.72 16.63
C THR A 60 -18.96 6.26 17.04
N GLU A 61 -19.47 5.89 18.22
CA GLU A 61 -19.49 4.50 18.69
C GLU A 61 -20.59 3.68 17.99
N ASP A 62 -21.72 4.31 17.65
CA ASP A 62 -22.80 3.72 16.87
C ASP A 62 -22.33 3.43 15.44
N LEU A 63 -21.70 4.41 14.76
CA LEU A 63 -21.07 4.22 13.44
C LEU A 63 -20.00 3.11 13.47
N ARG A 64 -19.23 3.04 14.56
CA ARG A 64 -18.24 1.99 14.75
C ARG A 64 -18.91 0.61 14.86
N SER A 65 -20.00 0.50 15.60
CA SER A 65 -20.72 -0.76 15.80
C SER A 65 -21.34 -1.24 14.49
N GLU A 66 -21.99 -0.34 13.74
CA GLU A 66 -22.52 -0.61 12.40
C GLU A 66 -21.43 -1.13 11.45
N PHE A 67 -20.23 -0.54 11.50
CA PHE A 67 -19.07 -1.01 10.73
C PHE A 67 -18.64 -2.44 11.05
N TYR A 68 -18.69 -2.86 12.32
CA TYR A 68 -18.33 -4.23 12.72
C TYR A 68 -19.39 -5.25 12.35
N GLU A 69 -20.67 -4.86 12.41
CA GLU A 69 -21.79 -5.74 12.13
C GLU A 69 -21.97 -6.00 10.62
N MET A 70 -21.61 -5.05 9.75
CA MET A 70 -21.78 -5.21 8.30
C MET A 70 -20.63 -4.63 7.45
N PRO A 71 -19.47 -5.30 7.37
CA PRO A 71 -18.31 -4.81 6.62
C PRO A 71 -18.49 -4.74 5.08
N GLY A 72 -19.60 -5.26 4.54
CA GLY A 72 -19.91 -5.26 3.10
C GLY A 72 -20.49 -3.94 2.58
N SER A 73 -20.93 -3.05 3.46
CA SER A 73 -21.65 -1.80 3.13
C SER A 73 -20.80 -0.54 3.30
N MET A 74 -19.46 -0.68 3.31
CA MET A 74 -18.55 0.48 3.50
C MET A 74 -18.81 1.61 2.51
N ASP A 75 -19.14 1.28 1.26
CA ASP A 75 -19.45 2.28 0.23
C ASP A 75 -20.76 3.03 0.52
N ASP A 76 -21.71 2.42 1.22
CA ASP A 76 -22.97 3.07 1.62
C ASP A 76 -22.77 3.88 2.90
N LEU A 77 -22.01 3.34 3.86
CA LEU A 77 -21.63 4.02 5.10
C LEU A 77 -20.84 5.30 4.81
N VAL A 78 -19.84 5.27 3.93
CA VAL A 78 -19.06 6.46 3.55
C VAL A 78 -19.92 7.50 2.84
N LYS A 79 -21.01 7.07 2.19
CA LYS A 79 -21.97 7.96 1.53
C LYS A 79 -23.02 8.52 2.48
N SER A 80 -23.21 7.92 3.66
CA SER A 80 -24.22 8.37 4.62
C SER A 80 -23.93 9.79 5.08
N ASP A 81 -24.99 10.56 5.29
CA ASP A 81 -24.87 11.94 5.73
C ASP A 81 -24.36 11.99 7.17
N GLU A 82 -24.71 11.00 8.00
CA GLU A 82 -24.19 10.84 9.36
C GLU A 82 -22.66 10.72 9.38
N PHE A 83 -22.10 9.92 8.47
CA PHE A 83 -20.65 9.74 8.37
C PHE A 83 -19.96 11.03 7.88
N LYS A 84 -20.48 11.65 6.81
CA LYS A 84 -19.93 12.91 6.29
C LYS A 84 -19.98 14.03 7.32
N ASN A 85 -21.11 14.19 8.02
CA ASN A 85 -21.27 15.18 9.08
C ASN A 85 -20.27 14.93 10.23
N SER A 86 -20.03 13.66 10.58
CA SER A 86 -19.06 13.30 11.60
C SER A 86 -17.62 13.64 11.18
N VAL A 87 -17.25 13.35 9.93
CA VAL A 87 -15.93 13.71 9.38
C VAL A 87 -15.75 15.23 9.35
N GLU A 88 -16.75 15.97 8.87
CA GLU A 88 -16.71 17.44 8.82
C GLU A 88 -16.61 18.06 10.22
N ALA A 89 -17.32 17.52 11.21
CA ALA A 89 -17.21 17.95 12.59
C ALA A 89 -15.79 17.74 13.17
N ILE A 90 -15.14 16.62 12.84
CA ILE A 90 -13.75 16.34 13.25
C ILE A 90 -12.77 17.31 12.60
N GLU A 91 -12.89 17.55 11.29
CA GLU A 91 -12.02 18.50 10.58
C GLU A 91 -12.18 19.91 11.14
N ASN A 92 -13.41 20.35 11.45
CA ASN A 92 -13.67 21.62 12.11
C ASN A 92 -12.99 21.72 13.49
N ILE A 93 -12.95 20.63 14.26
CA ILE A 93 -12.21 20.58 15.54
C ILE A 93 -10.70 20.71 15.29
N PHE A 94 -10.18 20.04 14.27
CA PHE A 94 -8.76 20.06 13.93
C PHE A 94 -8.31 21.45 13.51
N GLU A 95 -9.08 22.13 12.65
CA GLU A 95 -8.80 23.51 12.22
C GLU A 95 -8.80 24.50 13.39
N LYS A 96 -9.78 24.39 14.30
CA LYS A 96 -9.84 25.23 15.51
C LYS A 96 -8.59 25.04 16.37
N ILE A 97 -8.16 23.79 16.59
CA ILE A 97 -6.98 23.49 17.41
C ILE A 97 -5.69 23.92 16.73
N GLU A 98 -5.58 23.68 15.42
CA GLU A 98 -4.42 24.07 14.61
C GLU A 98 -4.12 25.57 14.70
N ASN A 99 -5.18 26.39 14.67
CA ASN A 99 -5.05 27.84 14.72
C ASN A 99 -4.79 28.42 16.13
N ASN A 100 -4.85 27.60 17.19
CA ASN A 100 -4.65 28.08 18.55
C ASN A 100 -3.17 28.40 18.87
N ASN A 101 -2.23 27.54 18.45
CA ASN A 101 -0.80 27.77 18.68
C ASN A 101 0.08 26.92 17.74
N SER A 102 1.36 27.29 17.62
CA SER A 102 2.33 26.59 16.75
C SER A 102 2.58 25.13 17.15
N THR A 103 2.51 24.79 18.43
CA THR A 103 2.65 23.41 18.92
C THR A 103 1.46 22.54 18.53
N CYS A 104 0.24 23.07 18.60
CA CYS A 104 -0.99 22.42 18.13
C CYS A 104 -0.91 22.20 16.62
N LYS A 105 -0.47 23.22 15.87
CA LYS A 105 -0.22 23.08 14.44
C LYS A 105 0.75 21.95 14.12
N LEU A 106 1.84 21.82 14.88
CA LEU A 106 2.79 20.70 14.74
C LEU A 106 2.10 19.33 14.96
N TRP A 107 1.31 19.18 16.02
CA TRP A 107 0.64 17.91 16.32
C TRP A 107 -0.47 17.57 15.33
N ILE A 108 -1.25 18.55 14.88
CA ILE A 108 -2.26 18.36 13.82
C ILE A 108 -1.59 17.99 12.50
N THR A 109 -0.48 18.65 12.15
CA THR A 109 0.31 18.29 10.97
C THR A 109 0.82 16.84 11.09
N TYR A 110 1.29 16.43 12.27
CA TYR A 110 1.68 15.03 12.50
C TYR A 110 0.50 14.07 12.32
N CYS A 111 -0.69 14.38 12.83
CA CYS A 111 -1.88 13.55 12.61
C CYS A 111 -2.18 13.38 11.12
N ARG A 112 -2.18 14.49 10.34
CA ARG A 112 -2.37 14.47 8.89
C ARG A 112 -1.30 13.63 8.18
N MET A 113 -0.05 13.70 8.62
CA MET A 113 1.02 12.84 8.10
C MET A 113 0.79 11.36 8.36
N VAL A 114 0.20 10.99 9.51
CA VAL A 114 -0.10 9.58 9.83
C VAL A 114 -1.38 9.10 9.14
N PHE A 115 -2.34 9.98 8.84
CA PHE A 115 -3.53 9.60 8.06
C PHE A 115 -3.17 9.17 6.64
N LEU A 116 -2.29 9.87 5.94
CA LEU A 116 -1.90 9.52 4.57
C LEU A 116 -1.45 8.06 4.35
N PRO A 117 -0.48 7.49 5.10
CA PRO A 117 -0.12 6.09 4.94
C PRO A 117 -1.26 5.15 5.34
N LYS A 118 -2.18 5.56 6.22
CA LYS A 118 -3.37 4.76 6.55
C LYS A 118 -4.39 4.76 5.41
N ASP A 119 -4.64 5.91 4.79
CA ASP A 119 -5.48 6.05 3.61
C ASP A 119 -4.91 5.25 2.45
N PHE A 120 -3.59 5.27 2.28
CA PHE A 120 -2.90 4.46 1.28
C PHE A 120 -3.07 2.96 1.56
N ILE A 121 -2.83 2.50 2.79
CA ILE A 121 -3.10 1.10 3.18
C ILE A 121 -4.56 0.75 2.93
N PHE A 122 -5.48 1.63 3.27
CA PHE A 122 -6.91 1.40 3.08
C PHE A 122 -7.26 1.27 1.60
N ALA A 123 -6.78 2.18 0.75
CA ALA A 123 -6.96 2.14 -0.71
C ALA A 123 -6.42 0.84 -1.32
N GLU A 124 -5.23 0.42 -0.89
CA GLU A 124 -4.60 -0.84 -1.32
C GLU A 124 -5.42 -2.07 -0.92
N LYS A 125 -5.94 -2.06 0.31
CA LYS A 125 -6.70 -3.18 0.89
C LYS A 125 -8.13 -3.26 0.34
N SER A 126 -8.76 -2.12 0.07
CA SER A 126 -10.12 -2.04 -0.48
C SER A 126 -10.16 -2.13 -2.00
N GLY A 127 -9.04 -1.85 -2.68
CA GLY A 127 -8.99 -1.75 -4.14
C GLY A 127 -9.55 -0.44 -4.67
N ASN A 128 -9.62 0.61 -3.84
CA ASN A 128 -10.07 1.94 -4.26
C ASN A 128 -8.93 2.69 -4.98
N TRP A 129 -9.00 2.74 -6.30
CA TRP A 129 -7.95 3.32 -7.14
C TRP A 129 -7.87 4.84 -7.06
N ASP A 130 -8.99 5.53 -7.03
CA ASP A 130 -9.03 7.00 -6.95
C ASP A 130 -8.42 7.48 -5.63
N LEU A 131 -8.72 6.77 -4.54
CA LEU A 131 -8.14 7.05 -3.23
C LEU A 131 -6.63 6.76 -3.21
N ARG A 132 -6.17 5.71 -3.89
CA ARG A 132 -4.74 5.40 -4.01
C ARG A 132 -3.99 6.55 -4.69
N VAL A 133 -4.46 7.00 -5.86
CA VAL A 133 -3.79 8.06 -6.64
C VAL A 133 -3.81 9.39 -5.88
N SER A 134 -4.97 9.82 -5.38
CA SER A 134 -5.10 11.08 -4.63
C SER A 134 -4.29 11.09 -3.33
N THR A 135 -4.12 9.94 -2.68
CA THR A 135 -3.26 9.83 -1.49
C THR A 135 -1.78 9.96 -1.85
N LEU A 136 -1.33 9.32 -2.94
CA LEU A 136 0.06 9.43 -3.41
C LEU A 136 0.42 10.87 -3.77
N GLU A 137 -0.49 11.61 -4.42
CA GLU A 137 -0.30 13.03 -4.69
C GLU A 137 0.00 13.86 -3.43
N LYS A 138 -0.75 13.61 -2.36
CA LYS A 138 -0.55 14.30 -1.07
C LYS A 138 0.76 13.88 -0.41
N ILE A 139 1.16 12.61 -0.52
CA ILE A 139 2.41 12.08 0.05
C ILE A 139 3.65 12.70 -0.63
N ILE A 140 3.60 13.03 -1.92
CA ILE A 140 4.73 13.63 -2.66
C ILE A 140 5.30 14.86 -1.93
N THR A 141 4.43 15.75 -1.45
CA THR A 141 4.82 16.94 -0.68
C THR A 141 5.65 16.59 0.56
N PHE A 142 5.32 15.49 1.23
CA PHE A 142 6.07 15.02 2.39
C PHE A 142 7.41 14.37 2.02
N PHE A 143 7.50 13.69 0.89
CA PHE A 143 8.81 13.20 0.42
C PHE A 143 9.76 14.34 0.05
N HIS A 144 9.25 15.40 -0.58
CA HIS A 144 10.04 16.61 -0.83
C HIS A 144 10.48 17.29 0.48
N SER A 145 9.58 17.47 1.44
CA SER A 145 9.91 18.16 2.70
C SER A 145 10.86 17.37 3.60
N THR A 146 10.86 16.04 3.50
CA THR A 146 11.75 15.16 4.26
C THR A 146 13.08 14.86 3.58
N GLY A 147 13.31 15.38 2.36
CA GLY A 147 14.55 15.15 1.60
C GLY A 147 14.63 13.79 0.90
N ASN A 148 13.51 13.07 0.80
CA ASN A 148 13.41 11.77 0.13
C ASN A 148 13.15 11.95 -1.39
N PHE A 149 14.01 12.69 -2.08
CA PHE A 149 13.79 13.13 -3.46
C PHE A 149 13.65 11.98 -4.47
N ASN A 150 14.40 10.88 -4.28
CA ASN A 150 14.29 9.71 -5.15
C ASN A 150 12.91 9.06 -5.06
N TYR A 151 12.34 8.99 -3.84
CA TYR A 151 10.98 8.51 -3.64
C TYR A 151 9.96 9.50 -4.19
N ALA A 152 10.14 10.80 -3.95
CA ALA A 152 9.26 11.84 -4.52
C ALA A 152 9.19 11.74 -6.05
N LYS A 153 10.35 11.65 -6.73
CA LYS A 153 10.43 11.51 -8.18
C LYS A 153 9.75 10.24 -8.67
N SER A 154 10.03 9.10 -8.04
CA SER A 154 9.46 7.81 -8.46
C SER A 154 7.94 7.80 -8.30
N VAL A 155 7.42 8.34 -7.19
CA VAL A 155 5.98 8.45 -6.95
C VAL A 155 5.32 9.45 -7.89
N GLN A 156 6.00 10.55 -8.22
CA GLN A 156 5.50 11.52 -9.19
C GLN A 156 5.34 10.90 -10.59
N ILE A 157 6.36 10.17 -11.06
CA ILE A 157 6.28 9.44 -12.34
C ILE A 157 5.13 8.43 -12.29
N TYR A 158 5.06 7.63 -11.22
CA TYR A 158 3.97 6.69 -11.01
C TYR A 158 2.60 7.39 -11.14
N VAL A 159 2.35 8.44 -10.36
CA VAL A 159 1.07 9.17 -10.39
C VAL A 159 0.76 9.73 -11.79
N GLN A 160 1.77 10.24 -12.51
CA GLN A 160 1.60 10.74 -13.87
C GLN A 160 1.19 9.62 -14.83
N ASP A 161 1.92 8.50 -14.82
CA ASP A 161 1.61 7.34 -15.65
C ASP A 161 0.19 6.83 -15.38
N PHE A 162 -0.26 6.81 -14.11
CA PHE A 162 -1.63 6.41 -13.76
C PHE A 162 -2.70 7.37 -14.25
N LYS A 163 -2.42 8.68 -14.26
CA LYS A 163 -3.37 9.68 -14.77
C LYS A 163 -3.47 9.66 -16.28
N ASP A 164 -2.37 9.36 -16.96
CA ASP A 164 -2.33 9.29 -18.42
C ASP A 164 -2.78 7.91 -18.94
N LEU A 165 -2.93 6.90 -18.06
CA LEU A 165 -3.38 5.56 -18.40
C LEU A 165 -4.67 5.49 -19.26
N PRO A 166 -5.73 6.30 -19.02
CA PRO A 166 -6.92 6.31 -19.87
C PRO A 166 -6.68 6.75 -21.32
N GLN A 167 -5.55 7.40 -21.61
CA GLN A 167 -5.20 7.85 -22.95
C GLN A 167 -4.56 6.74 -23.79
N TYR A 168 -3.96 5.73 -23.12
CA TYR A 168 -3.20 4.67 -23.77
C TYR A 168 -3.88 3.30 -23.72
N MET A 169 -4.87 3.12 -22.84
CA MET A 169 -5.60 1.87 -22.65
C MET A 169 -7.02 1.98 -23.20
N ASP A 170 -7.54 0.86 -23.73
CA ASP A 170 -8.94 0.80 -24.15
C ASP A 170 -9.88 1.10 -22.95
N PRO A 171 -10.98 1.86 -23.15
CA PRO A 171 -11.87 2.25 -22.04
C PRO A 171 -12.47 1.07 -21.27
N ASP A 172 -12.76 -0.06 -21.93
CA ASP A 172 -13.33 -1.22 -21.28
C ASP A 172 -12.27 -1.96 -20.45
N GLU A 173 -11.05 -2.08 -20.98
CA GLU A 173 -9.90 -2.61 -20.23
C GLU A 173 -9.56 -1.73 -19.03
N TYR A 174 -9.57 -0.42 -19.19
CA TYR A 174 -9.33 0.54 -18.10
C TYR A 174 -10.36 0.39 -16.98
N LYS A 175 -11.63 0.17 -17.33
CA LYS A 175 -12.71 -0.07 -16.36
C LYS A 175 -12.52 -1.40 -15.62
N VAL A 176 -12.07 -2.45 -16.30
CA VAL A 176 -11.74 -3.74 -15.66
C VAL A 176 -10.52 -3.58 -14.75
N PHE A 177 -9.48 -2.91 -15.22
CA PHE A 177 -8.25 -2.66 -14.47
C PHE A 177 -8.52 -1.86 -13.18
N THR A 178 -9.29 -0.79 -13.26
CA THR A 178 -9.66 0.03 -12.10
C THR A 178 -10.68 -0.64 -11.18
N LYS A 179 -11.49 -1.60 -11.64
CA LYS A 179 -12.45 -2.29 -10.74
C LYS A 179 -11.97 -3.63 -10.21
N GLN A 180 -11.00 -4.25 -10.88
CA GLN A 180 -10.58 -5.63 -10.62
C GLN A 180 -9.05 -5.83 -10.62
N GLY A 181 -8.27 -4.85 -11.05
CA GLY A 181 -6.81 -4.91 -11.17
C GLY A 181 -6.03 -4.84 -9.85
N TYR A 182 -6.68 -5.10 -8.70
CA TYR A 182 -6.00 -5.23 -7.41
C TYR A 182 -5.89 -6.70 -7.00
N CYS A 183 -4.76 -7.06 -6.39
CA CYS A 183 -4.49 -8.42 -5.96
C CYS A 183 -5.20 -8.72 -4.63
N ARG A 184 -5.98 -9.81 -4.55
CA ARG A 184 -6.59 -10.29 -3.31
C ARG A 184 -6.56 -11.81 -3.23
N ARG A 185 -6.33 -12.36 -2.02
CA ARG A 185 -6.39 -13.81 -1.76
C ARG A 185 -7.80 -14.35 -1.59
N VAL A 186 -8.73 -13.50 -1.13
CA VAL A 186 -10.11 -13.88 -0.82
C VAL A 186 -11.02 -12.77 -1.31
N LYS A 187 -12.22 -13.07 -1.81
CA LYS A 187 -13.27 -12.07 -2.10
C LYS A 187 -13.93 -11.52 -0.81
N LYS A 188 -13.14 -10.87 0.05
CA LYS A 188 -13.62 -10.13 1.22
C LYS A 188 -13.25 -8.65 1.11
N PHE A 189 -14.06 -7.78 1.71
CA PHE A 189 -13.67 -6.38 1.89
C PHE A 189 -12.33 -6.31 2.68
N PHE A 190 -11.49 -5.32 2.35
CA PHE A 190 -10.19 -5.09 3.00
C PHE A 190 -9.17 -6.25 2.91
N SER A 191 -9.32 -7.15 1.93
CA SER A 191 -8.45 -8.33 1.75
C SER A 191 -7.37 -8.15 0.68
N GLY A 192 -7.23 -6.95 0.13
CA GLY A 192 -6.21 -6.61 -0.86
C GLY A 192 -4.79 -6.85 -0.35
N ILE A 193 -3.88 -7.12 -1.27
CA ILE A 193 -2.46 -7.33 -1.02
C ILE A 193 -1.70 -6.37 -1.92
N PHE A 194 -0.65 -5.76 -1.38
CA PHE A 194 0.24 -4.92 -2.16
C PHE A 194 0.76 -5.69 -3.37
N ILE A 195 0.79 -5.00 -4.52
CA ILE A 195 1.17 -5.61 -5.80
C ILE A 195 2.60 -6.18 -5.72
N ASP A 196 3.56 -5.44 -5.17
CA ASP A 196 4.94 -5.88 -4.99
C ASP A 196 5.04 -7.18 -4.17
N GLN A 197 4.34 -7.24 -3.03
CA GLN A 197 4.26 -8.45 -2.22
C GLN A 197 3.62 -9.62 -2.99
N THR A 198 2.67 -9.35 -3.89
CA THR A 198 2.06 -10.37 -4.74
C THR A 198 3.05 -10.90 -5.77
N ILE A 199 3.79 -10.00 -6.43
CA ILE A 199 4.83 -10.35 -7.40
C ILE A 199 5.90 -11.20 -6.71
N GLU A 200 6.43 -10.75 -5.57
CA GLU A 200 7.49 -11.46 -4.86
C GLU A 200 7.01 -12.82 -4.32
N GLN A 201 5.93 -12.83 -3.53
CA GLN A 201 5.50 -14.02 -2.80
C GLN A 201 4.79 -15.05 -3.68
N THR A 202 4.25 -14.63 -4.83
CA THR A 202 3.49 -15.51 -5.72
C THR A 202 4.25 -15.77 -7.02
N LEU A 203 4.64 -14.74 -7.77
CA LEU A 203 5.22 -14.91 -9.11
C LEU A 203 6.70 -15.29 -9.04
N MET A 204 7.51 -14.53 -8.29
CA MET A 204 8.94 -14.78 -8.18
C MET A 204 9.22 -16.07 -7.41
N LYS A 205 8.53 -16.28 -6.28
CA LYS A 205 8.68 -17.51 -5.48
C LYS A 205 8.35 -18.77 -6.30
N ARG A 206 7.34 -18.73 -7.17
CA ARG A 206 7.02 -19.84 -8.08
C ARG A 206 8.11 -20.10 -9.11
N SER A 207 8.65 -19.04 -9.69
CA SER A 207 9.71 -19.13 -10.70
C SER A 207 11.02 -19.72 -10.13
N LYS A 208 11.24 -19.59 -8.82
CA LYS A 208 12.43 -20.09 -8.12
C LYS A 208 12.30 -21.53 -7.57
N LEU A 209 11.15 -22.19 -7.73
CA LEU A 209 11.00 -23.62 -7.36
C LEU A 209 11.64 -24.52 -8.43
N LYS A 210 12.30 -25.61 -8.00
CA LYS A 210 12.80 -26.66 -8.92
C LYS A 210 11.60 -27.24 -9.70
N GLY A 211 11.54 -27.01 -11.00
CA GLY A 211 10.45 -27.44 -11.90
C GLY A 211 9.77 -26.30 -12.68
N GLY A 212 10.03 -25.03 -12.35
CA GLY A 212 9.50 -23.88 -13.09
C GLY A 212 8.01 -23.61 -12.84
N LEU A 213 7.37 -22.83 -13.72
CA LEU A 213 6.00 -22.31 -13.56
C LEU A 213 4.90 -23.40 -13.60
N PHE A 214 5.22 -24.63 -14.04
CA PHE A 214 4.22 -25.60 -14.52
C PHE A 214 4.17 -26.96 -13.79
N GLU A 215 4.97 -27.22 -12.74
CA GLU A 215 4.94 -28.55 -12.09
C GLU A 215 4.04 -28.63 -10.83
N ARG A 216 3.32 -29.75 -10.71
CA ARG A 216 2.24 -30.04 -9.76
C ARG A 216 2.72 -30.00 -8.30
N GLY A 217 2.40 -28.91 -7.60
CA GLY A 217 2.60 -28.82 -6.15
C GLY A 217 1.89 -27.66 -5.45
N VAL A 218 0.94 -27.01 -6.11
CA VAL A 218 0.27 -25.83 -5.58
C VAL A 218 -0.99 -26.25 -4.82
N THR A 219 -1.01 -26.06 -3.50
CA THR A 219 -2.27 -25.99 -2.77
C THR A 219 -3.02 -24.71 -3.19
N PRO A 220 -4.30 -24.78 -3.61
CA PRO A 220 -5.06 -23.63 -4.12
C PRO A 220 -5.14 -22.43 -3.17
N SER A 221 -4.88 -22.63 -1.88
CA SER A 221 -4.95 -21.64 -0.81
C SER A 221 -3.93 -20.50 -0.89
N GLY A 222 -2.90 -20.61 -1.75
CA GLY A 222 -1.85 -19.60 -1.92
C GLY A 222 -2.06 -18.61 -3.06
N ILE A 223 -3.07 -18.81 -3.91
CA ILE A 223 -3.23 -18.07 -5.17
C ILE A 223 -4.20 -16.89 -4.98
N PRO A 224 -3.83 -15.67 -5.38
CA PRO A 224 -4.80 -14.60 -5.57
C PRO A 224 -5.85 -15.00 -6.61
N GLU A 225 -7.13 -14.89 -6.27
CA GLU A 225 -8.22 -15.50 -7.04
C GLU A 225 -8.34 -14.91 -8.47
N ASN A 226 -7.96 -13.65 -8.65
CA ASN A 226 -7.89 -13.01 -9.96
C ASN A 226 -6.80 -13.61 -10.87
N LEU A 227 -5.66 -14.03 -10.30
CA LEU A 227 -4.62 -14.76 -11.04
C LEU A 227 -4.97 -16.24 -11.23
N SER A 228 -6.03 -16.76 -10.60
CA SER A 228 -6.46 -18.15 -10.83
C SER A 228 -7.37 -18.30 -12.04
N ASN A 229 -8.17 -17.27 -12.35
CA ASN A 229 -9.12 -17.28 -13.47
C ASN A 229 -8.47 -16.85 -14.80
N ASP A 230 -7.58 -15.86 -14.78
CA ASP A 230 -6.96 -15.34 -16.01
C ASP A 230 -5.87 -16.28 -16.56
N PHE A 231 -5.18 -17.05 -15.71
CA PHE A 231 -4.19 -18.03 -16.17
C PHE A 231 -4.81 -19.26 -16.86
N GLY A 232 -6.09 -19.57 -16.59
CA GLY A 232 -6.82 -20.60 -17.32
C GLY A 232 -7.26 -20.15 -18.71
N ALA A 233 -7.58 -18.86 -18.88
CA ALA A 233 -8.09 -18.32 -20.14
C ALA A 233 -6.98 -17.94 -21.14
N ILE A 234 -5.79 -17.53 -20.67
CA ILE A 234 -4.68 -17.11 -21.55
C ILE A 234 -3.99 -18.31 -22.26
N PHE A 235 -4.18 -19.56 -21.78
CA PHE A 235 -3.43 -20.72 -22.28
C PHE A 235 -4.29 -21.95 -22.66
N MET A 236 -5.63 -21.86 -22.67
CA MET A 236 -6.50 -22.99 -23.04
C MET A 236 -7.18 -22.91 -24.41
N ASP A 237 -7.00 -21.84 -25.19
CA ASP A 237 -7.43 -21.79 -26.60
C ASP A 237 -6.24 -22.08 -27.54
N ASP A 238 -5.81 -23.35 -27.60
CA ASP A 238 -5.26 -24.02 -28.81
C ASP A 238 -4.59 -25.39 -28.49
N ALA A 239 -5.20 -26.21 -27.63
CA ALA A 239 -4.74 -27.58 -27.43
C ALA A 239 -5.23 -28.51 -28.56
N THR A 240 -4.75 -28.34 -29.79
CA THR A 240 -4.56 -29.49 -30.68
C THR A 240 -3.18 -30.10 -30.40
N PRO A 241 -3.09 -31.38 -30.02
CA PRO A 241 -1.80 -31.96 -29.64
C PRO A 241 -0.90 -32.13 -30.87
N PRO A 242 0.36 -31.67 -30.84
CA PRO A 242 1.27 -31.90 -31.96
C PRO A 242 1.75 -33.36 -31.99
N PRO A 243 1.99 -33.94 -33.18
CA PRO A 243 2.42 -35.32 -33.31
C PRO A 243 3.89 -35.48 -32.91
N LYS A 244 4.20 -36.61 -32.27
CA LYS A 244 5.55 -36.99 -31.83
C LYS A 244 6.43 -37.34 -33.03
N THR A 245 7.68 -36.86 -33.09
CA THR A 245 8.89 -37.64 -33.51
C THR A 245 10.21 -36.83 -33.45
N THR A 246 11.12 -37.31 -32.57
CA THR A 246 12.58 -37.55 -32.69
C THR A 246 13.63 -36.48 -33.10
N PRO A 247 14.91 -36.65 -32.66
CA PRO A 247 15.90 -35.58 -32.49
C PRO A 247 17.01 -35.56 -33.55
N HIS A 248 17.47 -34.37 -33.98
CA HIS A 248 18.84 -34.14 -34.51
C HIS A 248 19.19 -32.63 -34.53
N GLY A 249 20.51 -32.32 -34.40
CA GLY A 249 21.15 -31.00 -34.15
C GLY A 249 20.91 -29.90 -35.19
N ASP A 250 21.30 -28.63 -34.99
CA ASP A 250 22.62 -28.07 -34.66
C ASP A 250 22.46 -26.63 -34.05
N PRO A 251 23.45 -26.01 -33.38
CA PRO A 251 23.27 -24.82 -32.55
C PRO A 251 23.60 -23.49 -33.27
N ARG A 252 23.00 -22.42 -32.74
CA ARG A 252 23.28 -20.96 -32.90
C ARG A 252 22.49 -20.23 -33.98
N VAL A 253 21.49 -19.44 -33.54
CA VAL A 253 21.46 -17.97 -33.67
C VAL A 253 20.61 -17.40 -32.51
N PRO A 254 21.12 -16.56 -31.59
CA PRO A 254 20.26 -15.86 -30.63
C PRO A 254 19.50 -14.74 -31.35
N SER A 255 18.17 -14.75 -31.26
CA SER A 255 17.33 -13.64 -31.70
C SER A 255 17.59 -12.38 -30.87
N ARG A 256 17.32 -11.24 -31.50
CA ARG A 256 17.68 -9.87 -31.09
C ARG A 256 17.06 -9.41 -29.75
N GLU A 257 16.24 -10.24 -29.11
CA GLU A 257 15.61 -9.99 -27.79
C GLU A 257 16.49 -10.44 -26.62
N SER A 258 17.45 -11.34 -26.84
CA SER A 258 18.37 -11.83 -25.80
C SER A 258 19.46 -10.82 -25.39
N LYS A 259 19.57 -9.68 -26.09
CA LYS A 259 20.54 -8.63 -25.77
C LYS A 259 20.01 -7.57 -24.79
N ALA A 260 18.69 -7.36 -24.71
CA ALA A 260 18.12 -6.33 -23.84
C ALA A 260 18.01 -6.78 -22.37
N ILE A 261 17.96 -8.08 -22.10
CA ILE A 261 17.79 -8.63 -20.75
C ILE A 261 19.13 -8.69 -19.99
N ASN A 262 20.26 -8.70 -20.69
CA ASN A 262 21.61 -8.77 -20.06
C ASN A 262 22.24 -7.40 -19.76
N GLU A 263 21.63 -6.28 -20.16
CA GLU A 263 22.17 -4.93 -19.86
C GLU A 263 21.54 -4.29 -18.59
N PHE A 264 20.55 -4.94 -17.96
CA PHE A 264 19.93 -4.47 -16.72
C PHE A 264 20.11 -5.43 -15.52
N ALA A 265 20.84 -6.52 -15.70
CA ALA A 265 21.21 -7.41 -14.61
C ALA A 265 22.45 -6.88 -13.89
N LEU A 266 22.25 -6.19 -12.75
CA LEU A 266 23.31 -6.07 -11.75
C LEU A 266 23.58 -7.47 -11.18
N PRO A 267 24.84 -7.91 -11.04
CA PRO A 267 25.17 -9.27 -10.62
C PRO A 267 24.75 -9.51 -9.18
N GLU A 268 23.91 -10.54 -8.97
CA GLU A 268 23.70 -11.16 -7.66
C GLU A 268 25.02 -11.80 -7.22
N ASN A 269 25.83 -11.09 -6.43
CA ASN A 269 26.80 -11.64 -5.47
C ASN A 269 27.56 -10.52 -4.73
N GLU A 270 26.89 -9.69 -3.94
CA GLU A 270 27.52 -9.09 -2.74
C GLU A 270 26.48 -8.99 -1.62
N SER A 271 26.52 -10.00 -0.74
CA SER A 271 26.00 -9.89 0.61
C SER A 271 26.89 -8.93 1.40
N GLY A 272 26.28 -7.95 2.08
CA GLY A 272 26.88 -7.32 3.25
C GLY A 272 27.61 -5.99 3.03
N ALA A 273 27.00 -4.95 3.62
CA ALA A 273 27.63 -3.70 4.04
C ALA A 273 28.16 -2.75 2.93
N ILE A 274 28.28 -1.47 3.31
CA ILE A 274 29.08 -0.39 2.69
C ILE A 274 28.38 0.41 1.56
N PHE A 275 28.28 1.75 1.55
CA PHE A 275 28.63 2.83 2.49
C PHE A 275 27.79 4.08 2.12
N MET A 276 27.53 4.93 3.12
CA MET A 276 27.41 6.38 2.91
C MET A 276 28.71 6.89 2.26
N LYS A 277 28.64 7.69 1.20
CA LYS A 277 29.60 8.79 1.03
C LYS A 277 28.82 10.03 0.63
N THR A 278 28.72 10.93 1.60
CA THR A 278 28.43 12.35 1.43
C THR A 278 29.57 13.03 0.65
N PRO A 279 29.28 14.18 0.04
CA PRO A 279 29.94 15.42 0.44
C PRO A 279 29.15 16.14 1.54
#